data_AF-A0A438C3Q0-F1
#
_entry.id   AF-A0A438C3Q0-F1
#
_cell.length_a   1.000
_cell.length_b   1.000
_cell.length_c   1.000
_cell.angle_alpha   90.00
_cell.angle_beta   90.00
_cell.angle_gamma   90.00
#
_symmetry.space_group_name_H-M   'P 1'
#
loop_
_entity.id
_entity.type
_entity.pdbx_description
1 polymer ?
#
loop_
_entity_poly.entity_id
_entity_poly.type
_entity_poly.pdbx_seq_one_letter_code
_entity_poly.pdbx_strand_id
1 'polypeptide(L)'
;MRQFSRVLHEGDMLLMVIKREVQQVDGNIPTELTTMLEEFQDTMPGEVSNQLSQMREVQHDIDLIPGSTLPNLPHYRMSPAENEVLSRKIQQLLDKGFI
;
A
#
# COMPACT_ATOMS: atom_id res chain seq x y z
N MET A 1 -33.64 8.50 16.74
CA MET A 1 -34.16 7.43 15.88
C MET A 1 -35.31 7.99 15.06
N ARG A 2 -35.12 8.32 13.78
CA ARG A 2 -36.20 8.79 12.91
C ARG A 2 -36.79 7.58 12.17
N GLN A 3 -38.11 7.42 12.31
CA GLN A 3 -38.91 6.37 11.70
C GLN A 3 -38.81 6.46 10.17
N PHE A 4 -38.45 5.37 9.50
CA PHE A 4 -38.61 5.21 8.06
C PHE A 4 -39.85 4.34 7.84
N SER A 5 -41.00 4.96 7.56
CA SER A 5 -42.12 4.26 6.93
C SER A 5 -42.33 4.83 5.53
N ARG A 6 -42.10 4.00 4.52
CA ARG A 6 -42.66 4.14 3.19
C ARG A 6 -43.07 2.75 2.73
N VAL A 7 -44.33 2.66 2.32
CA VAL A 7 -44.99 1.45 1.83
C VAL A 7 -44.34 1.07 0.50
N LEU A 8 -43.86 -0.18 0.38
CA LEU A 8 -43.32 -0.75 -0.85
C LEU A 8 -44.47 -1.36 -1.67
N HIS A 9 -44.52 -1.07 -2.97
CA HIS A 9 -45.47 -1.70 -3.88
C HIS A 9 -44.87 -2.96 -4.52
N GLU A 10 -45.77 -3.84 -4.96
CA GLU A 10 -45.48 -5.17 -5.49
C GLU A 10 -44.63 -5.06 -6.77
N GLY A 11 -43.33 -5.36 -6.63
CA GLY A 11 -42.34 -5.31 -7.73
C GLY A 11 -41.02 -4.63 -7.37
N ASP A 12 -40.95 -3.88 -6.27
CA ASP A 12 -39.74 -3.14 -5.90
C ASP A 12 -38.74 -3.99 -5.10
N MET A 13 -37.56 -4.23 -5.67
CA MET A 13 -36.46 -4.93 -5.00
C MET A 13 -35.71 -3.98 -4.05
N LEU A 14 -35.86 -4.19 -2.74
CA LEU A 14 -35.16 -3.41 -1.73
C LEU A 14 -33.73 -3.93 -1.54
N LEU A 15 -32.72 -3.15 -1.94
CA LEU A 15 -31.32 -3.46 -1.68
C LEU A 15 -30.90 -2.91 -0.31
N MET A 16 -30.87 -3.78 0.69
CA MET A 16 -30.45 -3.42 2.06
C MET A 16 -28.92 -3.55 2.17
N VAL A 17 -28.21 -2.42 2.20
CA VAL A 17 -26.76 -2.41 2.46
C VAL A 17 -26.55 -2.49 3.97
N ILE A 18 -26.24 -3.68 4.46
CA ILE A 18 -25.84 -3.88 5.85
C ILE A 18 -24.37 -3.44 5.96
N LYS A 19 -24.13 -2.30 6.61
CA LYS A 19 -22.79 -1.90 7.02
C LYS A 19 -22.38 -2.82 8.17
N ARG A 20 -21.61 -3.87 7.86
CA ARG A 20 -20.92 -4.66 8.87
C ARG A 20 -19.74 -3.82 9.37
N GLU A 21 -19.82 -3.30 10.58
CA GLU A 21 -18.61 -2.90 11.27
C GLU A 21 -17.81 -4.18 11.54
N VAL A 22 -16.66 -4.29 10.88
CA VAL A 22 -15.63 -5.25 11.25
C VAL A 22 -15.18 -4.80 12.62
N GLN A 23 -15.65 -5.48 13.66
CA GLN A 23 -15.02 -5.38 14.98
C GLN A 23 -13.55 -5.68 14.73
N GLN A 24 -12.69 -4.68 14.98
CA GLN A 24 -11.28 -4.99 15.17
C GLN A 24 -11.27 -6.02 16.28
N VAL A 25 -10.77 -7.20 15.95
CA VAL A 25 -10.49 -8.18 16.99
C VAL A 25 -9.37 -7.52 17.76
N ASP A 26 -9.70 -6.90 18.90
CA ASP A 26 -8.75 -6.67 19.98
C ASP A 26 -8.38 -8.07 20.49
N GLY A 27 -7.68 -8.81 19.64
CA GLY A 27 -7.14 -10.10 19.96
C GLY A 27 -6.13 -9.82 21.04
N ASN A 28 -6.45 -10.22 22.26
CA ASN A 28 -5.54 -10.11 23.39
C ASN A 28 -4.26 -10.81 22.96
N ILE A 29 -3.26 -10.05 22.51
CA ILE A 29 -2.01 -10.59 21.98
C ILE A 29 -1.40 -11.31 23.18
N PRO A 30 -1.15 -12.64 23.10
CA PRO A 30 -0.49 -13.37 24.16
C PRO A 30 0.77 -12.65 24.60
N THR A 31 1.03 -12.62 25.91
CA THR A 31 2.14 -11.85 26.48
C THR A 31 3.48 -12.20 25.84
N GLU A 32 3.69 -13.46 25.45
CA GLU A 32 4.90 -13.87 24.74
C GLU A 32 5.05 -13.19 23.36
N LEU A 33 3.94 -12.95 22.64
CA LEU A 33 3.97 -12.28 21.34
C LEU A 33 4.17 -10.77 21.48
N THR A 34 3.64 -10.14 22.53
CA THR A 34 3.95 -8.72 22.79
C THR A 34 5.43 -8.49 23.07
N THR A 35 6.05 -9.36 23.89
CA THR A 35 7.49 -9.26 24.17
C THR A 35 8.32 -9.46 22.91
N MET A 36 7.95 -10.41 22.04
CA MET A 36 8.61 -10.60 20.76
C MET A 36 8.44 -9.38 19.83
N LEU A 37 7.25 -8.78 19.76
CA LEU A 37 7.03 -7.60 18.92
C LEU A 37 7.81 -6.37 19.40
N GLU A 38 7.95 -6.21 20.72
CA GLU A 38 8.80 -5.17 21.31
C GLU A 38 10.28 -5.40 20.99
N GLU A 39 10.75 -6.65 21.02
CA GLU A 39 12.14 -7.01 20.69
C GLU A 39 12.53 -6.67 19.25
N PHE A 40 11.61 -6.84 18.29
CA PHE A 40 11.87 -6.61 16.86
C PHE A 40 11.31 -5.28 16.32
N GLN A 41 10.87 -4.39 17.19
CA GLN A 41 10.23 -3.13 16.80
C GLN A 41 11.13 -2.25 15.90
N ASP A 42 12.44 -2.33 16.09
CA ASP A 42 13.46 -1.60 15.32
C ASP A 42 13.61 -2.12 13.88
N THR A 43 13.38 -3.41 13.64
CA THR A 43 13.44 -4.03 12.30
C THR A 43 12.18 -3.83 11.47
N MET A 44 11.06 -3.48 12.11
CA MET A 44 9.75 -3.27 11.46
C MET A 44 9.24 -1.83 11.65
N PRO A 45 10.00 -0.81 11.23
CA PRO A 45 9.52 0.57 11.35
C PRO A 45 8.31 0.79 10.43
N GLY A 46 7.33 1.56 10.91
CA GLY A 46 6.13 1.88 10.13
C GLY A 46 6.42 2.64 8.82
N GLU A 47 7.55 3.34 8.76
CA GLU A 47 8.11 3.90 7.54
C GLU A 47 9.59 3.55 7.41
N VAL A 48 10.03 3.26 6.19
CA VAL A 48 11.46 3.08 5.88
C VAL A 48 12.20 4.41 6.07
N SER A 49 13.38 4.37 6.68
CA SER A 49 14.20 5.57 6.89
C SER A 49 14.56 6.24 5.55
N ASN A 50 14.68 7.57 5.58
CA ASN A 50 15.12 8.36 4.41
C ASN A 50 16.63 8.28 4.18
N GLN A 51 17.34 7.38 4.88
CA GLN A 51 18.76 7.18 4.70
C GLN A 51 18.97 6.22 3.53
N LEU A 52 19.96 6.53 2.69
CA LEU A 52 20.41 5.57 1.69
C LEU A 52 20.77 4.27 2.42
N SER A 53 20.33 3.14 1.87
CA SER A 53 20.84 1.85 2.35
C SER A 53 22.36 1.89 2.34
N GLN A 54 22.97 1.43 3.43
CA GLN A 54 24.42 1.28 3.48
C GLN A 54 24.88 0.43 2.30
N MET A 55 26.11 0.68 1.81
CA MET A 55 26.72 -0.16 0.79
C MET A 55 26.70 -1.62 1.29
N ARG A 56 25.98 -2.47 0.56
CA ARG A 56 25.92 -3.89 0.84
C ARG A 56 27.17 -4.55 0.28
N GLU A 57 27.65 -5.59 0.95
CA GLU A 57 28.76 -6.42 0.44
C GLU A 57 28.41 -7.05 -0.93
N VAL A 58 27.13 -7.39 -1.12
CA VAL A 58 26.59 -7.89 -2.38
C VAL A 58 25.71 -6.82 -3.02
N GLN A 59 26.16 -6.31 -4.16
CA GLN A 59 25.36 -5.42 -5.00
C GLN A 59 24.49 -6.25 -5.94
N HIS A 60 23.27 -5.77 -6.20
CA HIS A 60 22.44 -6.34 -7.27
C HIS A 60 23.08 -6.05 -8.62
N ASP A 61 23.55 -7.08 -9.30
CA ASP A 61 23.99 -7.01 -10.70
C ASP A 61 22.86 -7.48 -11.63
N ILE A 62 22.81 -6.91 -12.83
CA ILE A 62 21.81 -7.24 -13.85
C ILE A 62 22.53 -7.91 -15.01
N ASP A 63 22.52 -9.24 -15.01
CA ASP A 63 23.07 -10.03 -16.12
C ASP A 63 22.21 -9.86 -17.38
N LEU A 64 22.84 -9.38 -18.45
CA LEU A 64 22.21 -9.30 -19.77
C LEU A 64 22.58 -10.51 -20.61
N ILE A 65 21.60 -11.11 -21.27
CA ILE A 65 21.84 -12.17 -22.25
C ILE A 65 22.62 -11.55 -23.43
N PRO A 66 23.72 -12.17 -23.90
CA PRO A 66 24.48 -11.66 -25.04
C PRO A 66 23.59 -11.43 -26.27
N GLY A 67 23.65 -10.22 -26.86
CA GLY A 67 22.82 -9.82 -27.99
C GLY A 67 21.45 -9.24 -27.61
N SER A 68 21.11 -9.18 -26.31
CA SER A 68 19.94 -8.43 -25.85
C SER A 68 20.17 -6.92 -25.93
N THR A 69 19.08 -6.18 -26.14
CA THR A 69 19.08 -4.71 -26.16
C THR A 69 18.20 -4.20 -25.04
N LEU A 70 18.61 -3.11 -24.39
CA LEU A 70 17.78 -2.46 -23.37
C LEU A 70 16.47 -1.96 -24.00
N PRO A 71 15.30 -2.22 -23.37
CA PRO A 71 14.04 -1.75 -23.88
C PRO A 71 13.98 -0.22 -23.80
N ASN A 72 13.69 0.43 -24.94
CA ASN A 72 13.43 1.86 -25.02
C ASN A 72 12.03 2.07 -25.65
N LEU A 73 11.01 2.02 -24.79
CA LEU A 73 9.61 2.17 -25.18
C LEU A 73 9.12 3.58 -24.84
N PRO A 74 8.21 4.16 -25.63
CA PRO A 74 7.61 5.43 -25.26
C PRO A 74 6.83 5.30 -23.95
N HIS A 75 6.79 6.39 -23.18
CA HIS A 75 6.02 6.45 -21.94
C HIS A 75 4.54 6.12 -22.18
N TYR A 76 3.94 5.37 -21.25
CA TYR A 76 2.51 5.12 -21.27
C TYR A 76 1.72 6.42 -21.17
N ARG A 77 0.60 6.50 -21.90
CA ARG A 77 -0.32 7.63 -21.80
C ARG A 77 -1.09 7.55 -20.50
N MET A 78 -1.10 8.64 -19.75
CA MET A 78 -1.81 8.80 -18.48
C MET A 78 -2.65 10.08 -18.52
N SER A 79 -3.76 10.10 -17.79
CA SER A 79 -4.55 11.30 -17.57
C SER A 79 -3.78 12.32 -16.69
N PRO A 80 -4.19 13.60 -16.68
CA PRO A 80 -3.55 14.61 -15.84
C PRO A 80 -3.56 14.24 -14.34
N ALA A 81 -4.65 13.65 -13.85
CA ALA A 81 -4.78 13.25 -12.45
C ALA A 81 -3.84 12.10 -12.08
N GLU A 82 -3.67 11.10 -12.96
CA GLU A 82 -2.74 9.99 -12.75
C GLU A 82 -1.29 10.48 -12.77
N ASN A 83 -0.94 11.40 -13.69
CA ASN A 83 0.38 12.01 -13.72
C ASN A 83 0.71 12.80 -12.45
N GLU A 84 -0.27 13.48 -11.84
CA GLU A 84 -0.07 14.18 -10.57
C GLU A 84 0.21 13.21 -9.42
N VAL A 85 -0.52 12.08 -9.35
CA VAL A 85 -0.25 11.02 -8.38
C VAL A 85 1.14 10.42 -8.58
N LEU A 86 1.50 10.11 -9.82
CA LEU A 86 2.82 9.56 -10.15
C LEU A 86 3.93 10.54 -9.77
N SER A 87 3.79 11.82 -10.13
CA SER A 87 4.78 12.86 -9.81
C SER A 87 4.99 13.00 -8.31
N ARG A 88 3.91 13.00 -7.51
CA ARG A 88 4.00 13.00 -6.05
C ARG A 88 4.75 11.78 -5.53
N LYS A 89 4.50 10.60 -6.10
CA LYS A 89 5.18 9.37 -5.68
C LYS A 89 6.66 9.37 -6.04
N ILE A 90 7.01 9.86 -7.23
CA ILE A 90 8.40 10.04 -7.66
C ILE A 90 9.12 11.00 -6.71
N GLN A 91 8.52 12.14 -6.37
CA GLN A 91 9.12 13.09 -5.42
C GLN A 91 9.37 12.44 -4.06
N GLN A 92 8.42 11.67 -3.53
CA GLN A 92 8.63 10.93 -2.27
C GLN A 92 9.80 9.94 -2.34
N LEU A 93 10.02 9.29 -3.50
CA LEU A 93 11.13 8.35 -3.66
C LEU A 93 12.48 9.06 -3.76
N LEU A 94 12.52 10.22 -4.43
CA LEU A 94 13.69 11.09 -4.50
C LEU A 94 14.06 11.63 -3.12
N ASP A 95 13.08 12.12 -2.35
CA ASP A 95 13.28 12.62 -1.00
C ASP A 95 13.81 11.55 -0.03
N LYS A 96 13.50 10.26 -0.30
CA LYS A 96 14.01 9.09 0.42
C LYS A 96 15.35 8.56 -0.11
N GLY A 97 15.82 9.06 -1.26
CA GLY A 97 17.07 8.61 -1.90
C GLY A 97 17.01 7.19 -2.46
N PHE A 98 15.82 6.72 -2.87
CA PHE A 98 15.65 5.38 -3.46
C PHE A 98 15.79 5.36 -4.98
N ILE A 99 15.68 6.51 -5.64
CA ILE A 99 15.83 6.71 -7.08
C ILE A 99 16.65 7.97 -7.38
#